data_AF-E1ZMQ3-F1
#
_entry.id   AF-E1ZMQ3-F1
#
_cell.length_a   1.000
_cell.length_b   1.000
_cell.length_c   1.000
_cell.angle_alpha   90.00
_cell.angle_beta   90.00
_cell.angle_gamma   90.00
#
_symmetry.space_group_name_H-M   'P 1'
#
loop_
_entity.id
_entity.type
_entity.pdbx_description
1 polymer ?
#
loop_
_entity_poly.entity_id
_entity_poly.type
_entity_poly.pdbx_seq_one_letter_code
_entity_poly.pdbx_strand_id
1 'polypeptide(L)' 'MRSRGQDWLVDQLKRDGVVAHSDVERALRQTDRAHYVDSGIPLAYIYQAGGLLAVQEK' A
#
# COMPACT_ATOMS: atom_id res chain seq x y z
N MET A 1 18.66 4.36 -0.10
CA MET A 1 17.33 4.12 -0.70
C MET A 1 16.30 4.20 0.43
N ARG A 2 15.36 5.16 0.40
CA ARG A 2 14.27 5.18 1.39
C ARG A 2 13.39 3.96 1.14
N SER A 3 13.23 3.11 2.14
CA SER A 3 12.37 1.91 2.04
C SER A 3 10.96 2.34 1.64
N ARG A 4 10.36 1.66 0.65
CA ARG A 4 8.95 1.87 0.29
C ARG A 4 8.11 1.23 1.41
N GLY A 5 7.52 2.06 2.26
CA GLY A 5 6.63 1.65 3.35
C GLY A 5 5.23 2.25 3.21
N GLN A 6 4.37 2.06 4.22
CA GLN A 6 2.98 2.52 4.22
C GLN A 6 2.86 4.01 3.88
N ASP A 7 3.71 4.86 4.45
CA ASP A 7 3.71 6.30 4.19
C ASP A 7 3.96 6.65 2.72
N TRP A 8 4.86 5.92 2.05
CA TRP A 8 5.17 6.14 0.65
C TRP A 8 3.98 5.78 -0.25
N LEU A 9 3.28 4.69 0.08
CA LEU A 9 2.06 4.28 -0.63
C LEU A 9 0.96 5.34 -0.48
N VAL A 10 0.74 5.84 0.75
CA VAL A 10 -0.27 6.89 1.00
C VAL A 10 0.08 8.18 0.25
N ASP A 11 1.35 8.59 0.23
CA ASP A 11 1.79 9.77 -0.52
C ASP A 11 1.54 9.62 -2.03
N GLN A 12 1.77 8.43 -2.58
CA GLN A 12 1.50 8.14 -3.99
C GLN A 12 0.00 8.20 -4.28
N LEU A 13 -0.84 7.58 -3.46
CA LEU A 13 -2.31 7.60 -3.61
C LEU A 13 -2.89 9.02 -3.51
N LYS A 14 -2.29 9.89 -2.69
CA LYS A 14 -2.65 11.31 -2.65
C LYS A 14 -2.25 12.05 -3.91
N ARG A 15 -1.03 11.84 -4.42
CA ARG A 15 -0.57 12.42 -5.69
C ARG A 15 -1.47 12.01 -6.86
N ASP A 16 -1.92 10.76 -6.86
CA ASP A 16 -2.77 10.20 -7.91
C ASP A 16 -4.26 10.57 -7.75
N GLY A 17 -4.62 11.33 -6.70
CA GLY A 17 -5.98 11.80 -6.44
C GLY A 17 -6.94 10.74 -5.89
N VAL A 18 -6.45 9.54 -5.56
CA VAL A 18 -7.25 8.45 -4.97
C VAL A 18 -7.63 8.77 -3.53
N VAL A 19 -6.73 9.39 -2.77
CA VAL A 19 -6.96 9.81 -1.39
C VAL A 19 -7.09 11.33 -1.36
N ALA A 20 -8.32 11.83 -1.23
CA ALA A 20 -8.62 13.26 -1.17
C ALA A 20 -8.92 13.77 0.26
N HIS A 21 -9.45 12.92 1.13
CA HIS A 21 -9.87 13.31 2.48
C HIS A 21 -8.79 13.00 3.53
N SER A 22 -8.57 13.94 4.44
CA SER A 22 -7.58 13.83 5.53
C SER A 22 -7.85 12.66 6.47
N ASP A 23 -9.12 12.32 6.70
CA ASP A 23 -9.47 11.19 7.56
C ASP A 23 -9.09 9.84 6.92
N VAL A 24 -9.24 9.73 5.60
CA VAL A 24 -8.84 8.54 4.83
C VAL A 24 -7.31 8.40 4.82
N GLU A 25 -6.59 9.51 4.61
CA GLU A 25 -5.13 9.53 4.74
C GLU A 25 -4.69 9.05 6.13
N ARG A 26 -5.28 9.59 7.19
CA ARG A 26 -4.93 9.23 8.57
C ARG A 26 -5.16 7.75 8.82
N ALA A 27 -6.32 7.21 8.40
CA ALA A 27 -6.63 5.79 8.56
C ALA A 27 -5.63 4.89 7.83
N LEU A 28 -5.26 5.25 6.60
CA LEU A 28 -4.28 4.49 5.83
C LEU A 28 -2.87 4.54 6.43
N ARG A 29 -2.44 5.66 7.02
CA ARG A 29 -1.12 5.73 7.68
C ARG A 29 -1.05 4.91 8.96
N GLN A 30 -2.16 4.74 9.66
CA GLN A 30 -2.24 3.95 10.90
C GLN A 30 -2.38 2.45 10.65
N THR A 31 -2.67 2.05 9.41
CA THR A 31 -2.90 0.66 9.05
C THR A 31 -1.76 0.18 8.15
N ASP A 32 -0.83 -0.58 8.71
CA ASP A 32 0.24 -1.18 7.90
C ASP A 32 -0.32 -2.34 7.07
N ARG A 33 -0.31 -2.17 5.73
CA ARG A 33 -0.75 -3.18 4.78
C ARG A 33 -0.02 -4.50 4.94
N ALA A 34 1.24 -4.52 5.38
CA ALA A 34 2.02 -5.75 5.55
C ALA A 34 1.39 -6.76 6.53
N HIS A 35 0.53 -6.32 7.45
CA HIS A 35 -0.16 -7.22 8.39
C HIS A 35 -1.35 -7.97 7.78
N TYR A 36 -1.80 -7.58 6.59
CA TYR A 36 -3.02 -8.09 5.95
C TYR A 36 -2.74 -8.76 4.61
N VAL A 37 -1.47 -9.01 4.29
CA VAL A 37 -1.02 -9.60 3.04
C VAL A 37 -0.32 -10.91 3.36
N ASP A 38 -0.56 -11.94 2.55
CA ASP A 38 0.10 -13.24 2.72
C ASP A 38 1.62 -13.11 2.72
N SER A 39 2.27 -13.88 3.57
CA SER A 39 3.72 -13.89 3.75
C SER A 39 4.51 -14.26 2.48
N GLY A 40 3.83 -14.80 1.46
CA GLY A 40 4.40 -15.10 0.14
C GLY A 40 4.58 -13.88 -0.77
N ILE A 41 4.03 -12.71 -0.43
CA ILE A 41 4.17 -11.50 -1.25
C ILE A 41 5.45 -10.75 -0.86
N PRO A 42 6.39 -10.52 -1.80
CA PRO A 42 7.61 -9.78 -1.47
C PRO A 42 7.31 -8.35 -1.01
N LEU A 43 8.05 -7.86 -0.02
CA LEU A 43 7.94 -6.51 0.56
C LEU A 43 7.86 -5.38 -0.48
N ALA A 44 8.57 -5.52 -1.60
CA ALA A 44 8.57 -4.54 -2.69
C ALA A 44 7.20 -4.35 -3.35
N TYR A 45 6.34 -5.37 -3.32
CA TYR A 45 5.01 -5.38 -3.91
C TYR A 45 3.91 -5.00 -2.91
N ILE A 46 4.13 -5.20 -1.61
CA ILE A 46 3.16 -4.84 -0.55
C ILE A 46 2.75 -3.37 -0.68
N TYR A 47 3.71 -2.47 -0.91
CA TYR A 47 3.46 -1.03 -0.98
C TYR A 47 3.34 -0.48 -2.40
N GLN A 48 3.12 -1.35 -3.40
CA GLN A 48 2.84 -0.88 -4.75
C GLN A 48 1.45 -0.23 -4.82
N ALA A 49 1.37 0.92 -5.49
CA ALA A 49 0.11 1.57 -5.83
C ALA A 49 -0.60 0.74 -6.90
N GLY A 50 -1.48 -0.15 -6.46
CA GLY A 50 -2.19 -1.11 -7.29
C GLY A 50 -2.80 -2.24 -6.47
N GLY A 51 -3.73 -2.98 -7.08
CA GLY A 51 -4.19 -4.26 -6.52
C GLY A 51 -3.03 -5.23 -6.41
N LEU A 52 -2.97 -5.98 -5.31
CA LEU A 52 -2.10 -7.15 -5.25
C LEU A 52 -2.69 -8.17 -6.21
N LEU A 53 -2.07 -8.33 -7.37
CA LEU A 53 -2.41 -9.43 -8.25
C LEU A 53 -1.96 -10.70 -7.53
N ALA A 54 -2.89 -11.34 -6.82
CA ALA A 54 -2.74 -12.73 -6.48
C ALA A 54 -2.48 -13.44 -7.81
N VAL A 55 -1.27 -13.98 -7.98
CA VAL A 55 -1.01 -14.92 -9.05
C VAL A 55 -1.93 -16.09 -8.74
N GLN A 56 -3.11 -16.12 -9.36
CA GLN A 56 -3.94 -17.31 -9.36
C GLN A 56 -3.15 -18.35 -10.16
N GLU A 57 -2.38 -19.18 -9.45
CA GLU A 57 -1.93 -20.44 -10.01
C GLU A 57 -3.19 -21.21 -10.43
N LYS A 58 -3.27 -21.48 -11.74
CA LYS A 58 -4.27 -22.37 -12.33
C LYS A 58 -3.93 -23.82 -12.01
#